data_AF-W4RX50-F1
#
_entry.id   AF-W4RX50-F1
#
_cell.length_a   1.000
_cell.length_b   1.000
_cell.length_c   1.000
_cell.angle_alpha   90.00
_cell.angle_beta   90.00
_cell.angle_gamma   90.00
#
_symmetry.space_group_name_H-M   'P 1'
#
loop_
_entity.id
_entity.type
_entity.pdbx_description
1 polymer ?
#
loop_
_entity_poly.entity_id
_entity_poly.type
_entity_poly.pdbx_seq_one_letter_code
_entity_poly.pdbx_strand_id
1 'polypeptide(L)'
;MATCVVLQADGTLMPTGQSVGECSGYVLVSGSEYSVYALVQEAFAMPSKEDAIEWSTGCCVVVIVWFVLGRMAGSVAGMFNDR
;
A
#
# COMPACT_ATOMS: atom_id res chain seq x y z
N MET A 1 2.87 1.01 22.58
CA MET A 1 1.93 1.70 23.45
C MET A 1 1.96 3.19 23.12
N ALA A 2 0.99 3.66 22.34
CA ALA A 2 0.88 5.09 22.02
C ALA A 2 0.48 5.88 23.28
N THR A 3 1.23 6.94 23.59
CA THR A 3 0.97 7.82 24.73
C THR A 3 0.74 9.22 24.22
N CYS A 4 -0.29 9.90 24.73
CA CYS A 4 -0.42 11.30 24.43
C CYS A 4 0.55 12.12 25.29
N VAL A 5 1.23 13.06 24.67
CA VAL A 5 2.08 14.03 25.34
C VAL A 5 1.71 15.45 24.93
N VAL A 6 1.92 16.40 25.83
CA VAL A 6 1.84 17.83 25.52
C VAL A 6 3.23 18.43 25.66
N LEU A 7 3.57 19.29 24.71
CA LEU A 7 4.82 20.06 24.74
C LEU A 7 4.65 21.22 25.71
N GLN A 8 5.39 21.19 26.80
CA GLN A 8 5.44 22.31 27.76
C GLN A 8 6.37 23.41 27.23
N ALA A 9 6.20 24.62 27.76
CA ALA A 9 6.95 25.81 27.33
C ALA A 9 8.47 25.71 27.62
N ASP A 10 8.88 24.75 28.45
CA ASP A 10 10.26 24.39 28.74
C ASP A 10 10.89 23.42 27.72
N GLY A 11 10.11 23.00 26.71
CA GLY A 11 10.53 22.06 25.68
C GLY A 11 10.45 20.60 26.08
N THR A 12 9.91 20.28 27.26
CA THR A 12 9.72 18.89 27.70
C THR A 12 8.39 18.33 27.22
N LEU A 13 8.37 17.02 26.92
CA LEU A 13 7.16 16.29 26.57
C LEU A 13 6.68 15.56 27.81
N MET A 14 5.51 15.93 28.34
CA MET A 14 4.92 15.22 29.47
C MET A 14 3.71 14.39 29.05
N PRO A 15 3.62 13.14 29.50
CA PRO A 15 2.49 12.27 29.20
C PRO A 15 1.22 12.82 29.84
N THR A 16 0.19 13.00 29.03
CA THR A 16 -1.17 13.25 29.49
C THR A 16 -1.87 11.91 29.69
N GLY A 17 -2.66 11.79 30.76
CA GLY A 17 -3.46 10.59 31.02
C GLY A 17 -4.67 10.42 30.07
N GLN A 18 -4.71 11.17 28.97
CA GLN A 18 -5.82 11.18 28.03
C GLN A 18 -5.67 10.05 27.01
N SER A 19 -6.82 9.56 26.51
CA SER A 19 -6.83 8.55 25.46
C SER A 19 -6.32 9.13 24.13
N VAL A 20 -5.71 8.27 23.30
CA VAL A 20 -5.07 8.68 22.03
C VAL A 20 -6.05 9.34 21.06
N GLY A 21 -7.34 8.98 21.13
CA GLY A 21 -8.40 9.51 20.26
C GLY A 21 -8.92 10.90 20.63
N GLU A 22 -8.66 11.38 21.85
CA GLU A 22 -9.17 12.66 22.35
C GLU A 22 -8.06 13.67 22.62
N CYS A 23 -6.84 13.39 22.16
CA CYS A 23 -5.71 14.19 22.59
C CYS A 23 -5.51 15.46 21.79
N SER A 24 -5.48 16.58 22.50
CA SER A 24 -5.21 17.93 21.99
C SER A 24 -3.71 18.19 21.69
N GLY A 25 -2.84 17.24 22.04
CA GLY A 25 -1.38 17.37 21.94
C GLY A 25 -0.77 16.51 20.84
N TYR A 26 0.45 16.04 21.09
CA TYR A 26 1.17 15.13 20.21
C TYR A 26 1.01 13.69 20.69
N VAL A 27 0.89 12.75 19.76
CA VAL A 27 0.84 11.32 20.08
C VAL A 27 2.24 10.73 19.84
N LEU A 28 2.88 10.25 20.90
CA LEU A 28 4.11 9.48 20.79
C LEU A 28 3.76 8.01 20.59
N VAL A 29 4.25 7.44 19.48
CA VAL A 29 4.09 6.03 19.14
C VAL A 29 5.45 5.36 19.23
N SER A 30 5.49 4.13 19.75
CA SER A 30 6.70 3.30 19.73
C SER A 30 7.11 3.05 18.27
N GLY A 31 8.40 3.18 17.94
CA GLY A 31 8.89 3.01 16.56
C GLY A 31 8.52 1.65 15.94
N SER A 32 8.36 0.61 16.76
CA SER A 32 7.87 -0.71 16.33
C SER A 32 6.41 -0.70 15.89
N GLU A 33 5.56 0.12 16.50
CA GLU A 33 4.14 0.25 16.15
C GLU A 33 3.95 1.21 14.96
N TYR A 34 4.79 2.23 14.81
CA TYR A 34 4.71 3.17 13.68
C TYR A 34 4.90 2.47 12.33
N SER A 35 5.83 1.52 12.24
CA SER A 35 6.08 0.75 11.00
C SER A 35 4.86 -0.07 10.56
N VAL A 36 4.11 -0.63 11.52
CA VAL A 36 2.91 -1.42 11.25
C VAL A 36 1.73 -0.51 10.89
N TYR A 37 1.57 0.63 11.59
CA TYR A 37 0.51 1.58 11.30
C TYR A 37 0.66 2.22 9.92
N ALA A 38 1.88 2.51 9.47
CA ALA A 38 2.13 3.03 8.12
C ALA A 38 1.72 2.01 7.05
N LEU A 39 2.17 0.76 7.18
CA LEU A 39 1.82 -0.32 6.24
C LEU A 39 0.31 -0.61 6.21
N VAL A 40 -0.35 -0.60 7.36
CA VAL A 40 -1.80 -0.82 7.44
C VAL A 40 -2.57 0.36 6.86
N GLN A 41 -2.17 1.61 7.15
CA GLN A 41 -2.80 2.77 6.54
C GLN A 41 -2.60 2.82 5.04
N GLU A 42 -1.43 2.44 4.54
CA GLU A 42 -1.16 2.38 3.10
C GLU A 42 -1.96 1.25 2.42
N ALA A 43 -2.09 0.09 3.08
CA ALA A 43 -2.89 -1.02 2.57
C ALA A 43 -4.40 -0.74 2.53
N PHE A 44 -4.92 0.07 3.45
CA PHE A 44 -6.32 0.49 3.48
C PHE A 44 -6.55 1.89 2.92
N ALA A 45 -5.51 2.57 2.45
CA ALA A 45 -5.65 3.85 1.78
C ALA A 45 -6.44 3.63 0.49
N MET A 46 -7.42 4.51 0.25
CA MET A 46 -8.14 4.48 -1.01
C MET A 46 -7.14 4.82 -2.13
N PRO A 47 -6.93 3.92 -3.10
CA PRO A 47 -5.95 4.16 -4.14
C PRO A 47 -6.32 5.41 -4.93
N SER A 48 -5.31 6.13 -5.41
CA SER A 48 -5.53 7.31 -6.23
C SER A 48 -6.17 6.90 -7.57
N LYS A 49 -6.77 7.86 -8.29
CA LYS A 49 -7.36 7.59 -9.60
C LYS A 49 -6.32 7.08 -10.60
N GLU A 50 -5.09 7.55 -10.48
CA GLU A 50 -3.97 7.16 -11.33
C GLU A 50 -3.57 5.70 -11.07
N ASP A 51 -3.45 5.30 -9.80
CA ASP A 51 -3.14 3.92 -9.41
C ASP A 51 -4.21 2.92 -9.91
N ALA A 52 -5.48 3.31 -9.85
CA ALA A 52 -6.58 2.48 -10.32
C ALA A 52 -6.54 2.25 -11.84
N ILE A 53 -6.18 3.28 -12.61
CA ILE A 53 -6.05 3.20 -14.07
C ILE A 53 -4.82 2.37 -14.45
N GLU A 54 -3.70 2.58 -13.77
CA GLU A 54 -2.47 1.84 -14.01
C GLU A 54 -2.67 0.34 -13.71
N TRP A 55 -3.34 0.01 -12.61
CA TRP A 55 -3.57 -1.39 -12.24
C TRP A 55 -4.57 -2.07 -13.21
N SER A 56 -5.64 -1.39 -13.60
CA SER A 56 -6.59 -1.90 -14.59
C SER A 56 -5.92 -2.14 -15.95
N THR A 57 -5.14 -1.17 -16.42
CA THR A 57 -4.46 -1.24 -17.71
C THR A 57 -3.36 -2.29 -17.71
N GLY A 58 -2.56 -2.35 -16.63
CA GLY A 58 -1.50 -3.35 -16.44
C GLY A 58 -2.03 -4.78 -16.49
N CYS A 59 -3.12 -5.07 -15.76
CA CYS A 59 -3.80 -6.37 -15.82
C CYS A 59 -4.20 -6.75 -17.25
N CYS A 60 -4.89 -5.84 -17.95
CA CYS A 60 -5.37 -6.08 -19.30
C CYS A 60 -4.22 -6.35 -20.29
N VAL A 61 -3.16 -5.55 -20.23
CA VAL A 61 -1.99 -5.69 -21.11
C VAL A 61 -1.33 -7.05 -20.89
N VAL A 62 -1.14 -7.48 -19.65
CA VAL A 62 -0.52 -8.78 -19.34
C VAL A 62 -1.32 -9.93 -19.95
N VAL A 63 -2.65 -9.94 -19.79
CA VAL A 63 -3.51 -10.99 -20.38
C VAL A 63 -3.41 -11.01 -21.90
N ILE A 64 -3.45 -9.85 -22.54
CA ILE A 64 -3.34 -9.74 -24.00
C ILE A 64 -1.98 -10.25 -24.49
N VAL A 65 -0.88 -9.87 -23.82
CA VAL A 65 0.47 -10.30 -24.19
C VAL A 65 0.61 -11.82 -24.08
N TRP A 66 0.14 -12.42 -22.98
CA TRP A 66 0.16 -13.87 -22.82
C TRP A 66 -0.67 -14.59 -23.87
N PHE A 67 -1.85 -14.07 -24.21
CA PHE A 67 -2.68 -14.62 -25.28
C PHE A 67 -1.98 -14.56 -26.64
N VAL A 68 -1.38 -13.42 -26.98
CA VAL A 68 -0.66 -13.23 -28.25
C VAL A 68 0.55 -14.16 -28.35
N LEU A 69 1.35 -14.27 -27.28
CA LEU A 69 2.49 -15.19 -27.22
C LEU A 69 2.06 -16.64 -27.37
N GLY A 70 1.01 -17.06 -26.65
CA GLY A 70 0.44 -18.39 -26.77
C GLY A 70 -0.08 -18.70 -28.18
N ARG A 71 -0.73 -17.71 -28.82
CA ARG A 71 -1.21 -17.84 -30.19
C ARG A 71 -0.06 -17.94 -31.20
N MET A 72 1.02 -17.18 -31.03
CA MET A 72 2.21 -17.29 -31.87
C MET A 72 2.89 -18.65 -31.70
N ALA A 73 3.10 -19.10 -30.48
CA ALA A 73 3.66 -20.42 -30.20
C ALA A 73 2.80 -21.55 -30.78
N GLY A 74 1.47 -21.45 -30.63
CA GLY A 74 0.52 -22.40 -31.20
C GLY A 74 0.53 -22.43 -32.73
N SER A 75 0.60 -21.27 -33.40
CA SER A 75 0.73 -21.19 -34.86
C SER A 75 2.02 -21.83 -35.35
N VAL A 76 3.14 -21.61 -34.66
CA VAL A 76 4.43 -22.23 -35.01
C VAL A 76 4.38 -23.74 -34.81
N ALA A 77 3.85 -24.21 -33.67
CA ALA A 77 3.70 -25.64 -33.39
C ALA A 77 2.77 -26.34 -34.40
N GLY A 78 1.66 -25.70 -34.77
CA GLY A 78 0.74 -26.20 -35.80
C GLY A 78 1.41 -26.36 -37.17
N MET A 79 2.33 -25.46 -37.52
CA MET A 79 3.09 -25.54 -38.77
C MET A 79 4.01 -26.77 -38.84
N PHE A 80 4.45 -27.30 -37.70
CA PHE A 80 5.27 -28.51 -37.62
C PHE A 80 4.48 -29.80 -37.43
N ASN A 81 3.20 -29.71 -37.04
CA ASN A 81 2.33 -30.88 -36.82
C ASN A 81 1.64 -31.38 -38.10
N ASP A 82 1.71 -30.62 -39.20
CA ASP A 82 1.16 -30.98 -40.52
C ASP A 82 2.19 -31.69 -41.44
N ARG A 83 3.29 -32.20 -40.86
CA ARG A 83 4.28 -33.09 -41.49
C ARG A 83 4.27 -34.46 -40.84
#